data_AF-A0A3D1EVN4-F1
#
_entry.id   AF-A0A3D1EVN4-F1
#
_cell.length_a   1.000
_cell.length_b   1.000
_cell.length_c   1.000
_cell.angle_alpha   90.00
_cell.angle_beta   90.00
_cell.angle_gamma   90.00
#
_symmetry.space_group_name_H-M   'P 1'
#
loop_
_entity.id
_entity.type
_entity.pdbx_description
1 polymer ?
#
loop_
_entity_poly.entity_id
_entity_poly.type
_entity_poly.pdbx_seq_one_letter_code
_entity_poly.pdbx_strand_id
1 'polypeptide(L)'
;MRHLGAILHRLAGCSSITDMLAALHVLISIMGLILIIFLNLLAVFMVLLQLPGTWMMLLCTGLWAWWYWDEQAIGIWTLASLLVLAIIGEVVETFAGVVTSRQAKSSKRSMLLGLVGGIGGAILGTTMIPVPLFGTLIGACIGAGLGAMLGDHWAGRNWKEVKTAGKAAAKGRLWGTVGKVIIAVIMFIIATTAMIF
;
A
#
# COMPACT_ATOMS: atom_id res chain seq x y z
N MET A 1 3.38 24.54 -12.14
CA MET A 1 4.16 25.73 -12.63
C MET A 1 3.70 27.06 -12.04
N ARG A 2 2.40 27.25 -11.71
CA ARG A 2 1.91 28.50 -11.11
C ARG A 2 2.43 28.73 -9.67
N HIS A 3 2.43 27.69 -8.83
CA HIS A 3 3.01 27.77 -7.47
C HIS A 3 4.52 28.04 -7.49
N LEU A 4 5.29 27.26 -8.25
CA LEU A 4 6.76 27.39 -8.31
C LEU A 4 7.21 28.74 -8.90
N GLY A 5 6.49 29.27 -9.91
CA GLY A 5 6.78 30.58 -10.51
C GLY A 5 6.44 31.75 -9.57
N ALA A 6 5.33 31.66 -8.84
CA ALA A 6 4.97 32.66 -7.82
C ALA A 6 5.94 32.65 -6.63
N ILE A 7 6.48 31.48 -6.29
CA ILE A 7 7.50 31.28 -5.25
C ILE A 7 8.83 31.94 -5.64
N LEU A 8 9.33 31.70 -6.85
CA LEU A 8 10.61 32.24 -7.31
C LEU A 8 10.62 33.77 -7.44
N HIS A 9 9.49 34.37 -7.84
CA HIS A 9 9.35 35.82 -7.93
C HIS A 9 9.38 36.51 -6.55
N ARG A 10 8.94 35.84 -5.48
CA ARG A 10 8.97 36.40 -4.10
C ARG A 10 10.38 36.37 -3.48
N LEU A 11 11.24 35.46 -3.91
CA LEU A 11 12.63 35.36 -3.40
C LEU A 11 13.54 36.48 -3.92
N ALA A 12 13.23 37.11 -5.05
CA ALA A 12 14.08 38.09 -5.71
C ALA A 12 13.98 39.53 -5.15
N GLY A 13 13.08 39.82 -4.19
CA GLY A 13 12.73 41.18 -3.75
C GLY A 13 12.73 41.43 -2.25
N CYS A 14 13.48 40.65 -1.45
CA CYS A 14 13.37 40.69 0.01
C CYS A 14 14.05 41.94 0.63
N SER A 15 13.27 42.89 1.15
CA SER A 15 13.78 44.08 1.85
C SER A 15 13.10 44.37 3.20
N SER A 16 11.97 43.70 3.49
CA SER A 16 11.16 43.88 4.69
C SER A 16 11.00 42.59 5.52
N ILE A 17 10.66 42.70 6.81
CA ILE A 17 10.38 41.53 7.70
C ILE A 17 9.28 40.63 7.10
N THR A 18 8.30 41.20 6.42
CA THR A 18 7.22 40.47 5.73
C THR A 18 7.73 39.63 4.57
N ASP A 19 8.73 40.11 3.83
CA ASP A 19 9.35 39.34 2.74
C ASP A 19 10.15 38.16 3.31
N MET A 20 10.85 38.38 4.43
CA MET A 20 11.61 37.34 5.13
C MET A 20 10.68 36.25 5.67
N LEU A 21 9.55 36.63 6.27
CA LEU A 21 8.54 35.67 6.75
C LEU A 21 7.91 34.90 5.58
N ALA A 22 7.64 35.55 4.45
CA ALA A 22 7.14 34.88 3.26
C ALA A 22 8.14 33.86 2.69
N ALA A 23 9.43 34.23 2.63
CA ALA A 23 10.49 33.32 2.20
C ALA A 23 10.62 32.10 3.13
N LEU A 24 10.48 32.30 4.45
CA LEU A 24 10.49 31.21 5.43
C LEU A 24 9.33 30.23 5.24
N HIS A 25 8.10 30.74 5.05
CA HIS A 25 6.94 29.88 4.80
C HIS A 25 7.13 29.02 3.54
N VAL A 26 7.60 29.64 2.46
CA VAL A 26 7.91 28.93 1.20
C VAL A 26 8.92 27.80 1.39
N LEU A 27 10.00 28.05 2.14
CA LEU A 27 11.00 27.02 2.44
C LEU A 27 10.38 25.84 3.19
N ILE A 28 9.56 26.11 4.21
CA ILE A 28 8.84 25.09 4.97
C ILE A 28 7.90 24.29 4.06
N SER A 29 7.18 24.96 3.15
CA SER A 29 6.31 24.29 2.18
C SER A 29 7.06 23.33 1.27
N ILE A 30 8.20 23.75 0.71
CA ILE A 30 9.00 22.91 -0.18
C ILE A 30 9.53 21.68 0.57
N MET A 31 10.04 21.88 1.79
CA MET A 31 10.53 20.77 2.62
C MET A 31 9.41 19.79 2.98
N GLY A 32 8.24 20.30 3.36
CA GLY A 32 7.05 19.49 3.67
C GLY A 32 6.56 18.68 2.47
N LEU A 33 6.54 19.29 1.28
CA LEU A 33 6.14 18.61 0.04
C LEU A 33 7.08 17.45 -0.29
N ILE A 34 8.40 17.70 -0.24
CA ILE A 34 9.42 16.67 -0.50
C ILE A 34 9.28 15.52 0.52
N LEU A 35 9.07 15.85 1.79
CA LEU A 35 8.89 14.87 2.85
C LEU A 35 7.66 13.99 2.59
N ILE A 36 6.50 14.56 2.24
CA ILE A 36 5.29 13.77 2.02
C ILE A 36 5.39 12.91 0.76
N ILE A 37 5.97 13.42 -0.33
CA ILE A 37 6.23 12.61 -1.53
C ILE A 37 7.15 11.44 -1.19
N PHE A 38 8.20 11.68 -0.40
CA PHE A 38 9.10 10.63 0.07
C PHE A 38 8.39 9.58 0.95
N LEU A 39 7.55 10.02 1.89
CA LEU A 39 6.75 9.11 2.72
C LEU A 39 5.75 8.29 1.88
N ASN A 40 5.11 8.90 0.89
CA ASN A 40 4.22 8.19 -0.03
C ASN A 40 4.99 7.17 -0.89
N LEU A 41 6.21 7.48 -1.30
CA LEU A 41 7.08 6.53 -1.99
C LEU A 41 7.44 5.35 -1.07
N LEU A 42 7.82 5.62 0.19
CA LEU A 42 8.05 4.58 1.19
C LEU A 42 6.80 3.72 1.43
N ALA A 43 5.62 4.33 1.38
CA ALA A 43 4.35 3.62 1.52
C ALA A 43 4.12 2.59 0.40
N VAL A 44 4.63 2.82 -0.82
CA VAL A 44 4.64 1.80 -1.89
C VAL A 44 5.54 0.62 -1.50
N PHE A 45 6.72 0.87 -0.95
CA PHE A 45 7.61 -0.20 -0.47
C PHE A 45 7.02 -0.97 0.72
N MET A 46 6.28 -0.29 1.60
CA MET A 46 5.56 -0.94 2.69
C MET A 46 4.54 -1.97 2.20
N VAL A 47 3.90 -1.75 1.05
CA VAL A 47 2.99 -2.75 0.45
C VAL A 47 3.73 -4.04 0.09
N LEU A 48 4.99 -3.96 -0.36
CA LEU A 48 5.80 -5.16 -0.63
C LEU A 48 6.11 -5.96 0.65
N LEU A 49 6.22 -5.24 1.77
CA LEU A 49 6.36 -5.81 3.11
C LEU A 49 5.02 -6.24 3.73
N GLN A 50 3.93 -6.24 2.95
CA GLN A 50 2.58 -6.59 3.41
C GLN A 50 2.08 -5.72 4.57
N LEU A 51 2.58 -4.50 4.65
CA LEU A 51 2.13 -3.47 5.58
C LEU A 51 1.02 -2.61 4.94
N PRO A 52 0.22 -1.87 5.73
CA PRO A 52 -0.89 -1.05 5.24
C PRO A 52 -0.43 0.26 4.56
N GLY A 53 0.45 0.15 3.55
CA GLY A 53 1.05 1.31 2.86
C GLY A 53 0.03 2.19 2.13
N THR A 54 -1.01 1.63 1.52
CA THR A 54 -2.08 2.43 0.88
C THR A 54 -2.80 3.34 1.86
N TRP A 55 -3.00 2.89 3.10
CA TRP A 55 -3.59 3.69 4.19
C TRP A 55 -2.65 4.79 4.67
N MET A 56 -1.36 4.48 4.82
CA MET A 56 -0.35 5.48 5.15
C MET A 56 -0.29 6.58 4.09
N MET A 57 -0.37 6.21 2.81
CA MET A 57 -0.38 7.17 1.71
C MET A 57 -1.60 8.09 1.76
N LEU A 58 -2.80 7.53 1.98
CA LEU A 58 -4.02 8.31 2.17
C LEU A 58 -3.90 9.29 3.35
N LEU A 59 -3.32 8.83 4.47
CA LEU A 59 -3.10 9.67 5.65
C LEU A 59 -2.13 10.82 5.35
N CYS A 60 -0.96 10.53 4.77
CA CYS A 60 0.04 11.53 4.42
C CYS A 60 -0.52 12.58 3.45
N THR A 61 -1.22 12.14 2.41
CA THR A 61 -1.87 13.06 1.46
C THR A 61 -3.01 13.85 2.10
N GLY A 62 -3.78 13.25 3.01
CA GLY A 62 -4.81 13.95 3.79
C GLY A 62 -4.22 15.01 4.73
N LEU A 63 -3.08 14.72 5.37
CA LEU A 63 -2.37 15.69 6.22
C LEU A 63 -1.85 16.88 5.41
N TRP A 64 -1.36 16.65 4.19
CA TRP A 64 -1.00 17.73 3.27
C TRP A 64 -2.22 18.59 2.91
N ALA A 65 -3.33 17.93 2.54
CA ALA A 65 -4.59 18.60 2.20
C ALA A 65 -5.13 19.46 3.35
N TRP A 66 -4.99 18.99 4.60
CA TRP A 66 -5.36 19.76 5.79
C TRP A 66 -4.40 20.95 5.97
N TRP A 67 -3.08 20.74 5.93
CA TRP A 67 -2.12 21.83 6.13
C TRP A 67 -2.30 22.98 5.13
N TYR A 68 -2.64 22.68 3.87
CA TYR A 68 -2.87 23.66 2.79
C TYR A 68 -4.35 23.79 2.41
N TRP A 69 -5.26 23.64 3.38
CA TRP A 69 -6.70 23.66 3.14
C TRP A 69 -7.17 24.94 2.44
N ASP A 70 -6.65 26.09 2.87
CA ASP A 70 -7.04 27.42 2.34
C ASP A 70 -6.63 27.62 0.87
N GLU A 71 -5.61 26.90 0.41
CA GLU A 71 -5.12 26.95 -0.96
C GLU A 71 -5.85 25.95 -1.87
N GLN A 72 -6.75 25.12 -1.32
CA GLN A 72 -7.43 24.02 -2.01
C GLN A 72 -6.48 23.13 -2.82
N ALA A 73 -5.25 22.94 -2.32
CA ALA A 73 -4.21 22.20 -3.02
C ALA A 73 -4.64 20.77 -3.39
N ILE A 74 -5.52 20.15 -2.61
CA ILE A 74 -6.08 18.82 -2.89
C ILE A 74 -7.60 18.85 -2.73
N GLY A 75 -8.32 18.55 -3.81
CA GLY A 75 -9.77 18.43 -3.79
C GLY A 75 -10.27 17.18 -3.05
N ILE A 76 -11.47 17.28 -2.47
CA ILE A 76 -12.13 16.16 -1.76
C ILE A 76 -12.29 14.91 -2.63
N TRP A 77 -12.49 15.08 -3.94
CA TRP A 77 -12.59 13.98 -4.91
C TRP A 77 -11.30 13.19 -5.06
N THR A 78 -10.14 13.84 -4.91
CA THR A 78 -8.83 13.15 -4.91
C THR A 78 -8.72 12.25 -3.68
N LEU A 79 -9.03 12.76 -2.50
CA LEU A 79 -9.01 11.97 -1.26
C LEU A 79 -10.02 10.82 -1.30
N ALA A 80 -11.22 11.05 -1.82
CA ALA A 80 -12.23 10.00 -2.01
C ALA A 80 -11.73 8.93 -3.00
N SER A 81 -11.08 9.32 -4.09
CA SER A 81 -10.50 8.38 -5.06
C SER A 81 -9.39 7.53 -4.42
N LEU A 82 -8.50 8.14 -3.65
CA LEU A 82 -7.45 7.44 -2.91
C LEU A 82 -8.03 6.47 -1.86
N LEU A 83 -9.09 6.86 -1.16
CA LEU A 83 -9.78 5.98 -0.22
C LEU A 83 -10.38 4.76 -0.92
N VAL A 84 -11.07 4.96 -2.04
CA VAL A 84 -11.64 3.86 -2.83
C VAL A 84 -10.54 2.93 -3.32
N LEU A 85 -9.44 3.47 -3.87
CA LEU A 85 -8.30 2.67 -4.31
C LEU A 85 -7.65 1.90 -3.15
N ALA A 86 -7.49 2.52 -1.98
CA ALA A 86 -6.94 1.86 -0.80
C ALA A 86 -7.79 0.65 -0.38
N ILE A 87 -9.12 0.81 -0.36
CA ILE A 87 -10.06 -0.27 -0.07
C ILE A 87 -9.96 -1.38 -1.12
N ILE A 88 -9.95 -1.03 -2.42
CA ILE A 88 -9.82 -2.01 -3.49
C ILE A 88 -8.50 -2.78 -3.35
N GLY A 89 -7.39 -2.10 -3.06
CA GLY A 89 -6.09 -2.72 -2.86
C GLY A 89 -6.07 -3.72 -1.71
N GLU A 90 -6.70 -3.37 -0.58
CA GLU A 90 -6.81 -4.23 0.58
C GLU A 90 -7.66 -5.49 0.29
N VAL A 91 -8.78 -5.30 -0.44
CA VAL A 91 -9.65 -6.39 -0.86
C VAL A 91 -8.93 -7.32 -1.84
N VAL A 92 -8.23 -6.76 -2.84
CA VAL A 92 -7.48 -7.54 -3.84
C VAL A 92 -6.43 -8.42 -3.16
N GLU A 93 -5.62 -7.87 -2.26
CA GLU A 93 -4.57 -8.65 -1.59
C GLU A 93 -5.11 -9.70 -0.61
N THR A 94 -6.13 -9.35 0.17
CA THR A 94 -6.70 -10.22 1.20
C THR A 94 -7.48 -11.38 0.59
N PHE A 95 -8.25 -11.11 -0.46
CA PHE A 95 -9.18 -12.09 -1.04
C PHE A 95 -8.65 -12.81 -2.27
N ALA A 96 -7.55 -12.38 -2.90
CA ALA A 96 -7.01 -13.12 -4.06
C ALA A 96 -6.70 -14.58 -3.74
N GLY A 97 -6.10 -14.87 -2.57
CA GLY A 97 -5.87 -16.24 -2.10
C GLY A 97 -7.17 -17.03 -1.87
N VAL A 98 -8.19 -16.37 -1.33
CA VAL A 98 -9.51 -16.98 -1.10
C VAL A 98 -10.19 -17.33 -2.42
N VAL A 99 -10.16 -16.42 -3.40
CA VAL A 99 -10.78 -16.60 -4.71
C VAL A 99 -10.11 -17.75 -5.46
N THR A 100 -8.77 -17.80 -5.51
CA THR A 100 -8.06 -18.88 -6.20
C THR A 100 -8.25 -20.23 -5.50
N SER A 101 -8.24 -20.27 -4.16
CA SER A 101 -8.57 -21.49 -3.41
C SER A 101 -10.01 -21.96 -3.66
N ARG A 102 -10.97 -21.03 -3.75
CA ARG A 102 -12.36 -21.39 -4.08
C ARG A 102 -12.49 -21.96 -5.49
N GLN A 103 -11.76 -21.42 -6.47
CA GLN A 103 -11.69 -21.99 -7.83
C GLN A 103 -11.08 -23.40 -7.84
N ALA A 104 -10.17 -23.69 -6.91
CA ALA A 104 -9.64 -25.04 -6.67
C ALA A 104 -10.62 -25.97 -5.92
N LYS A 105 -11.89 -25.55 -5.73
CA LYS A 105 -12.92 -26.26 -4.97
C LYS A 105 -12.54 -26.54 -3.51
N SER A 106 -11.67 -25.73 -2.91
CA SER A 106 -11.23 -25.90 -1.52
C SER A 106 -12.33 -25.70 -0.49
N SER A 107 -12.15 -26.28 0.70
CA SER A 107 -13.08 -26.12 1.82
C SER A 107 -13.04 -24.71 2.41
N LYS A 108 -14.08 -24.36 3.19
CA LYS A 108 -14.11 -23.10 3.96
C LYS A 108 -12.96 -23.01 4.96
N ARG A 109 -12.57 -24.14 5.56
CA ARG A 109 -11.45 -24.23 6.51
C ARG A 109 -10.13 -23.91 5.83
N SER A 110 -9.93 -24.40 4.60
CA SER A 110 -8.75 -24.09 3.79
C SER A 110 -8.62 -22.60 3.48
N MET A 111 -9.72 -21.94 3.11
CA MET A 111 -9.70 -20.49 2.86
C MET A 111 -9.33 -19.69 4.12
N LEU A 112 -9.92 -20.02 5.27
CA LEU A 112 -9.64 -19.34 6.54
C LEU A 112 -8.21 -19.59 7.02
N LEU A 113 -7.77 -20.84 7.06
CA LEU A 113 -6.43 -21.20 7.51
C LEU A 113 -5.35 -20.74 6.53
N GLY A 114 -5.66 -20.64 5.23
CA GLY A 114 -4.77 -20.01 4.25
C GLY A 114 -4.59 -18.51 4.50
N LEU A 115 -5.64 -17.80 4.89
CA LEU A 115 -5.52 -16.37 5.24
C LEU A 115 -4.68 -16.18 6.51
N VAL A 116 -4.97 -16.93 7.58
CA VAL A 116 -4.19 -16.89 8.82
C VAL A 116 -2.75 -17.35 8.59
N GLY A 117 -2.57 -18.41 7.82
CA GLY A 117 -1.26 -18.93 7.45
C GLY A 117 -0.46 -17.94 6.63
N GLY A 118 -1.10 -17.17 5.74
CA GLY A 118 -0.45 -16.10 5.00
C GLY A 118 0.12 -15.00 5.90
N ILE A 119 -0.66 -14.57 6.91
CA ILE A 119 -0.22 -13.58 7.89
C ILE A 119 0.93 -14.14 8.75
N GLY A 120 0.74 -15.33 9.33
CA GLY A 120 1.79 -15.97 10.15
C GLY A 120 3.06 -16.25 9.36
N GLY A 121 2.92 -16.67 8.10
CA GLY A 121 4.02 -16.89 7.18
C GLY A 121 4.76 -15.60 6.83
N ALA A 122 4.07 -14.47 6.64
CA ALA A 122 4.70 -13.17 6.43
C ALA A 122 5.60 -12.80 7.61
N ILE A 123 5.08 -12.93 8.84
CA ILE A 123 5.80 -12.63 10.08
C ILE A 123 7.04 -13.52 10.23
N LEU A 124 6.87 -14.84 10.07
CA LEU A 124 7.98 -15.80 10.18
C LEU A 124 9.00 -15.64 9.04
N GLY A 125 8.53 -15.37 7.82
CA GLY A 125 9.39 -15.15 6.67
C GLY A 125 10.26 -13.90 6.83
N THR A 126 9.72 -12.85 7.46
CA THR A 126 10.47 -11.63 7.76
C THR A 126 11.63 -11.89 8.71
N THR A 127 11.44 -12.76 9.71
CA THR A 127 12.46 -13.02 10.74
C THR A 127 13.44 -14.12 10.36
N MET A 128 13.01 -15.13 9.60
CA MET A 128 13.84 -16.29 9.26
C MET A 128 14.65 -16.12 7.98
N ILE A 129 14.17 -15.32 7.02
CA ILE A 129 14.87 -15.11 5.74
C ILE A 129 15.57 -13.74 5.83
N PRO A 130 16.92 -13.67 5.77
CA PRO A 130 17.69 -12.43 5.99
C PRO A 130 17.59 -11.42 4.83
N VAL A 131 16.53 -11.51 4.01
CA VAL A 131 16.21 -10.60 2.92
C VAL A 131 14.79 -10.06 3.17
N PRO A 132 14.62 -8.90 3.83
CA PRO A 132 13.33 -8.49 4.42
C PRO A 132 12.14 -8.47 3.45
N LEU A 133 12.34 -7.94 2.23
CA LEU A 133 11.29 -7.84 1.22
C LEU A 133 10.87 -9.22 0.68
N PHE A 134 11.85 -10.02 0.26
CA PHE A 134 11.58 -11.33 -0.31
C PHE A 134 11.14 -12.34 0.75
N GLY A 135 11.70 -12.25 1.96
CA GLY A 135 11.35 -13.10 3.10
C GLY A 135 9.88 -12.98 3.48
N THR A 136 9.38 -11.76 3.61
CA THR A 136 7.97 -11.49 3.92
C THR A 136 7.04 -12.06 2.85
N LEU A 137 7.33 -11.79 1.57
CA LEU A 137 6.52 -12.24 0.45
C LEU A 137 6.52 -13.78 0.32
N ILE A 138 7.70 -14.39 0.34
CA ILE A 138 7.87 -15.85 0.25
C ILE A 138 7.19 -16.52 1.44
N GLY A 139 7.46 -16.02 2.65
CA GLY A 139 6.85 -16.52 3.87
C GLY A 139 5.34 -16.49 3.82
N ALA A 140 4.74 -15.39 3.35
CA ALA A 140 3.29 -15.30 3.21
C ALA A 140 2.72 -16.27 2.17
N CYS A 141 3.41 -16.45 1.04
CA CYS A 141 2.96 -17.39 0.01
C CYS A 141 3.02 -18.84 0.52
N ILE A 142 4.12 -19.22 1.18
CA ILE A 142 4.29 -20.54 1.78
C ILE A 142 3.26 -20.75 2.90
N GLY A 143 3.14 -19.78 3.81
CA GLY A 143 2.21 -19.84 4.92
C GLY A 143 0.75 -19.94 4.45
N ALA A 144 0.36 -19.19 3.41
CA ALA A 144 -0.96 -19.29 2.82
C ALA A 144 -1.20 -20.67 2.18
N GLY A 145 -0.20 -21.21 1.49
CA GLY A 145 -0.26 -22.55 0.91
C GLY A 145 -0.39 -23.64 1.98
N LEU A 146 0.45 -23.62 3.01
CA LEU A 146 0.45 -24.61 4.09
C LEU A 146 -0.82 -24.51 4.94
N GLY A 147 -1.27 -23.31 5.26
CA GLY A 147 -2.53 -23.09 5.98
C GLY A 147 -3.73 -23.63 5.19
N ALA A 148 -3.77 -23.36 3.89
CA ALA A 148 -4.80 -23.91 3.01
C ALA A 148 -4.75 -25.44 2.92
N MET A 149 -3.56 -26.03 2.84
CA MET A 149 -3.38 -27.49 2.86
C MET A 149 -3.87 -28.10 4.17
N LEU A 150 -3.49 -27.51 5.31
CA LEU A 150 -3.90 -27.96 6.62
C LEU A 150 -5.43 -27.94 6.76
N GLY A 151 -6.08 -26.86 6.31
CA GLY A 151 -7.53 -26.74 6.38
C GLY A 151 -8.29 -27.75 5.52
N ASP A 152 -7.78 -28.06 4.33
CA ASP A 152 -8.39 -29.10 3.48
C ASP A 152 -8.10 -30.51 3.98
N HIS A 153 -6.91 -30.76 4.53
CA HIS A 153 -6.61 -32.05 5.17
C HIS A 153 -7.53 -32.29 6.36
N TRP A 154 -7.76 -31.26 7.19
CA TRP A 154 -8.66 -31.34 8.34
C TRP A 154 -10.14 -31.43 7.95
N ALA A 155 -10.48 -31.13 6.69
CA ALA A 155 -11.78 -31.37 6.11
C ALA A 155 -11.92 -32.80 5.51
N GLY A 156 -10.93 -33.67 5.72
CA GLY A 156 -10.97 -35.07 5.27
C GLY A 156 -10.71 -35.25 3.77
N ARG A 157 -10.09 -34.26 3.11
CA ARG A 157 -9.89 -34.28 1.66
C ARG A 157 -8.68 -35.11 1.25
N ASN A 158 -8.75 -35.64 0.03
CA ASN A 158 -7.65 -36.39 -0.58
C ASN A 158 -6.41 -35.52 -0.79
N TRP A 159 -5.23 -36.13 -0.69
CA TRP A 159 -3.93 -35.44 -0.83
C TRP A 159 -3.75 -34.68 -2.14
N LYS A 160 -4.36 -35.16 -3.25
CA LYS A 160 -4.34 -34.47 -4.54
C LYS A 160 -5.09 -33.14 -4.48
N GLU A 161 -6.20 -33.10 -3.76
CA GLU A 161 -7.03 -31.90 -3.59
C GLU A 161 -6.34 -30.92 -2.62
N VAL A 162 -5.81 -31.43 -1.50
CA VAL A 162 -5.03 -30.66 -0.53
C VAL A 162 -3.88 -29.91 -1.20
N LYS A 163 -3.09 -30.59 -2.04
CA LYS A 163 -1.97 -29.96 -2.77
C LYS A 163 -2.45 -28.91 -3.79
N THR A 164 -3.56 -29.18 -4.47
CA THR A 164 -4.16 -28.23 -5.42
C THR A 164 -4.61 -26.96 -4.70
N ALA A 165 -5.26 -27.11 -3.55
CA ALA A 165 -5.70 -26.01 -2.69
C ALA A 165 -4.53 -25.12 -2.21
N GLY A 166 -3.46 -25.75 -1.72
CA GLY A 166 -2.27 -25.04 -1.26
C GLY A 166 -1.59 -24.24 -2.37
N LYS A 167 -1.40 -24.85 -3.54
CA LYS A 167 -0.82 -24.15 -4.72
C LYS A 167 -1.69 -22.97 -5.16
N ALA A 168 -3.01 -23.16 -5.16
CA ALA A 168 -3.96 -22.11 -5.52
C ALA A 168 -3.89 -20.94 -4.51
N ALA A 169 -3.87 -21.21 -3.20
CA ALA A 169 -3.77 -20.20 -2.15
C ALA A 169 -2.47 -19.39 -2.27
N ALA A 170 -1.32 -20.07 -2.39
CA ALA A 170 -0.02 -19.42 -2.53
C ALA A 170 0.05 -18.55 -3.78
N LYS A 171 -0.42 -19.06 -4.93
CA LYS A 171 -0.49 -18.30 -6.19
C LYS A 171 -1.41 -17.09 -6.04
N GLY A 172 -2.57 -17.25 -5.41
CA GLY A 172 -3.50 -16.15 -5.16
C GLY A 172 -2.89 -15.07 -4.27
N ARG A 173 -2.15 -15.43 -3.22
CA ARG A 173 -1.46 -14.47 -2.36
C ARG A 173 -0.42 -13.65 -3.14
N LEU A 174 0.35 -14.30 -4.01
CA LEU A 174 1.34 -13.63 -4.87
C LEU A 174 0.65 -12.62 -5.81
N TRP A 175 -0.36 -13.05 -6.57
CA TRP A 175 -1.05 -12.17 -7.52
C TRP A 175 -1.85 -11.07 -6.82
N GLY A 176 -2.39 -11.32 -5.63
CA GLY A 176 -3.03 -10.30 -4.81
C GLY A 176 -2.04 -9.20 -4.40
N THR A 177 -0.83 -9.59 -3.98
CA THR A 177 0.23 -8.63 -3.64
C THR A 177 0.63 -7.79 -4.85
N VAL A 178 0.84 -8.42 -6.01
CA VAL A 178 1.14 -7.71 -7.27
C VAL A 178 0.03 -6.71 -7.62
N GLY A 179 -1.23 -7.12 -7.50
CA GLY A 179 -2.38 -6.23 -7.73
C GLY A 179 -2.39 -5.03 -6.79
N LYS A 180 -2.12 -5.23 -5.50
CA LYS A 180 -2.04 -4.14 -4.51
C LYS A 180 -0.88 -3.20 -4.77
N VAL A 181 0.27 -3.71 -5.21
CA VAL A 181 1.42 -2.87 -5.60
C VAL A 181 1.05 -1.98 -6.79
N ILE A 182 0.38 -2.51 -7.81
CA ILE A 182 -0.08 -1.71 -8.96
C ILE A 182 -1.02 -0.59 -8.48
N ILE A 183 -1.97 -0.92 -7.60
CA ILE A 183 -2.89 0.06 -7.02
C ILE A 183 -2.14 1.12 -6.20
N ALA A 184 -1.16 0.72 -5.40
CA ALA A 184 -0.33 1.64 -4.62
C ALA A 184 0.48 2.59 -5.52
N VAL A 185 1.01 2.11 -6.64
CA VAL A 185 1.70 2.95 -7.63
C VAL A 185 0.73 3.94 -8.28
N ILE A 186 -0.49 3.52 -8.63
CA ILE A 186 -1.53 4.41 -9.16
C ILE A 186 -1.87 5.50 -8.13
N MET A 187 -2.09 5.11 -6.86
CA MET A 187 -2.34 6.06 -5.78
C MET A 187 -1.17 7.04 -5.61
N PHE A 188 0.07 6.57 -5.69
CA PHE A 188 1.26 7.41 -5.58
C PHE A 188 1.31 8.48 -6.67
N ILE A 189 1.02 8.10 -7.92
CA ILE A 189 0.97 9.02 -9.05
C ILE A 189 -0.14 10.06 -8.84
N ILE A 190 -1.36 9.62 -8.51
CA ILE A 190 -2.50 10.53 -8.27
C ILE A 190 -2.18 11.52 -7.14
N ALA A 191 -1.68 11.02 -6.01
CA ALA A 191 -1.32 11.85 -4.85
C ALA A 191 -0.23 12.86 -5.21
N THR A 192 0.84 12.41 -5.89
CA THR A 192 1.96 13.27 -6.27
C THR A 192 1.53 14.33 -7.27
N THR A 193 0.73 13.96 -8.28
CA THR A 193 0.17 14.92 -9.23
C THR A 193 -0.70 15.95 -8.51
N ALA A 194 -1.60 15.53 -7.64
CA ALA A 194 -2.47 16.45 -6.89
C ALA A 194 -1.69 17.39 -5.95
N MET A 195 -0.54 16.97 -5.42
CA MET A 195 0.29 17.83 -4.58
C MET A 195 1.13 18.85 -5.36
N ILE A 196 1.42 18.59 -6.63
CA ILE A 196 2.32 19.43 -7.46
C ILE A 196 1.56 20.41 -8.36
N PHE A 197 0.35 20.04 -8.81
CA PHE A 197 -0.41 20.76 -9.82
C PHE A 197 -1.68 21.39 -9.26
#